data_AF-A0A0Q6NH37-F1
#
_entry.id   AF-A0A0Q6NH37-F1
#
_cell.length_a   1.000
_cell.length_b   1.000
_cell.length_c   1.000
_cell.angle_alpha   90.00
_cell.angle_beta   90.00
_cell.angle_gamma   90.00
#
_symmetry.space_group_name_H-M   'P 1'
#
loop_
_entity.id
_entity.type
_entity.pdbx_description
1 polymer ?
#
loop_
_entity_poly.entity_id
_entity_poly.type
_entity_poly.pdbx_seq_one_letter_code
_entity_poly.pdbx_strand_id
1 'polypeptide(L)'
;MSLSDPLGDMLTRIRNAYGRKKSSVSTPASRLRTRVLDVLKAEGYIRDYSQTDFDNGKSEIEIELKYFDGAPVVREIARVSKPGRRVYVSAKSIPQVANGLGIAILSTPKGVMADHEAREQNVGGEILCQIF
;
A
#
# COMPACT_ATOMS: atom_id res chain seq x y z
N MET A 1 16.76 -16.84 3.93
CA MET A 1 15.42 -16.72 3.31
C MET A 1 15.53 -15.75 2.15
N SER A 2 15.09 -16.13 0.95
CA SER A 2 15.03 -15.20 -0.18
C SER A 2 13.77 -14.34 -0.06
N LEU A 3 13.90 -13.02 -0.22
CA LEU A 3 12.78 -12.10 -0.26
C LEU A 3 12.15 -12.11 -1.66
N SER A 4 10.99 -12.75 -1.81
CA SER A 4 10.31 -12.93 -3.11
C SER A 4 9.21 -11.90 -3.41
N ASP A 5 8.58 -11.33 -2.38
CA ASP A 5 7.56 -10.26 -2.51
C ASP A 5 7.88 -9.07 -1.60
N PRO A 6 8.72 -8.11 -2.05
CA PRO A 6 9.06 -6.93 -1.27
C PRO A 6 7.85 -6.05 -0.90
N LEU A 7 6.82 -6.00 -1.76
CA LEU A 7 5.61 -5.22 -1.45
C LEU A 7 4.76 -5.94 -0.40
N GLY A 8 4.58 -7.27 -0.53
CA GLY A 8 3.92 -8.08 0.47
C GLY A 8 4.58 -8.03 1.85
N ASP A 9 5.92 -7.97 1.91
CA ASP A 9 6.68 -7.74 3.14
C ASP A 9 6.33 -6.39 3.79
N MET A 10 6.35 -5.29 3.03
CA MET A 10 5.97 -3.96 3.55
C MET A 10 4.55 -3.95 4.12
N LEU A 11 3.57 -4.47 3.37
CA LEU A 11 2.18 -4.52 3.81
C LEU A 11 2.01 -5.37 5.08
N THR A 12 2.77 -6.46 5.20
CA THR A 12 2.77 -7.31 6.39
C THR A 12 3.39 -6.61 7.59
N ARG A 13 4.48 -5.85 7.40
CA ARG A 13 5.10 -5.03 8.45
C ARG A 13 4.11 -3.99 9.01
N ILE A 14 3.41 -3.28 8.12
CA ILE A 14 2.38 -2.29 8.50
C ILE A 14 1.26 -2.97 9.32
N ARG A 15 0.68 -4.06 8.80
CA ARG A 15 -0.37 -4.82 9.49
C ARG A 15 0.08 -5.31 10.88
N ASN A 16 1.28 -5.86 10.98
CA ASN A 16 1.81 -6.35 12.26
C ASN A 16 2.09 -5.21 13.24
N ALA A 17 2.55 -4.06 12.76
CA ALA A 17 2.78 -2.87 13.56
C ALA A 17 1.47 -2.31 14.14
N TYR A 18 0.39 -2.26 13.35
CA TYR A 18 -0.95 -1.95 13.84
C TYR A 18 -1.42 -2.92 14.92
N GLY A 19 -1.23 -4.23 14.70
CA GLY A 19 -1.57 -5.26 15.71
C GLY A 19 -0.78 -5.15 17.01
N ARG A 20 0.37 -4.46 17.00
CA ARG A 20 1.21 -4.19 18.19
C ARG A 20 1.09 -2.75 18.70
N LYS A 21 0.17 -1.95 18.16
CA LYS A 21 -0.05 -0.54 18.51
C LYS A 21 1.23 0.32 18.42
N LYS A 22 2.09 0.04 17.44
CA LYS A 22 3.30 0.85 17.20
C LYS A 22 2.94 2.19 16.56
N SER A 23 3.69 3.24 16.87
CA SER A 23 3.57 4.56 16.23
C SER A 23 4.15 4.57 14.80
N SER A 24 5.25 3.85 14.57
CA SER A 24 5.91 3.77 13.27
C SER A 24 6.43 2.37 12.94
N VAL A 25 6.77 2.15 11.67
CA VAL A 25 7.41 0.92 11.19
C VAL A 25 8.37 1.22 10.04
N SER A 26 9.52 0.54 10.00
CA SER A 26 10.49 0.68 8.92
C SER A 26 10.46 -0.46 7.91
N THR A 27 10.75 -0.13 6.65
CA THR A 27 10.90 -1.05 5.53
C THR A 27 12.05 -0.57 4.64
N PRO A 28 12.76 -1.46 3.91
CA PRO A 28 13.74 -1.00 2.93
C PRO A 28 13.06 -0.13 1.86
N ALA A 29 13.77 0.84 1.30
CA ALA A 29 13.21 1.73 0.29
C ALA A 29 13.07 1.02 -1.06
N SER A 30 12.02 1.38 -1.82
CA SER A 30 11.91 1.04 -3.23
C SER A 30 10.90 1.97 -3.89
N ARG A 31 11.08 2.26 -5.18
CA ARG A 31 10.16 3.16 -5.92
C ARG A 31 8.71 2.70 -5.88
N LEU A 32 8.46 1.39 -5.92
CA LEU A 32 7.10 0.85 -5.84
C LEU A 32 6.50 1.02 -4.43
N ARG A 33 7.29 0.80 -3.38
CA ARG A 33 6.87 1.02 -1.98
C ARG A 33 6.51 2.48 -1.75
N THR A 34 7.37 3.41 -2.18
CA THR A 34 7.11 4.86 -2.13
C THR A 34 5.80 5.22 -2.80
N ARG A 35 5.57 4.77 -4.05
CA ARG A 35 4.33 5.04 -4.79
C ARG A 35 3.07 4.49 -4.11
N VAL A 36 3.16 3.33 -3.46
CA VAL A 36 2.03 2.77 -2.69
C VAL A 36 1.79 3.57 -1.41
N LEU A 37 2.86 4.04 -0.77
CA LEU A 37 2.78 4.90 0.42
C LEU A 37 2.23 6.29 0.10
N ASP A 38 2.52 6.84 -1.10
CA ASP A 38 1.91 8.09 -1.59
C ASP A 38 0.39 7.98 -1.63
N VAL A 39 -0.13 6.89 -2.22
CA VAL A 39 -1.58 6.63 -2.25
C VAL A 39 -2.12 6.44 -0.83
N LEU A 40 -1.47 5.63 0.01
CA LEU A 40 -1.89 5.44 1.41
C LEU A 40 -1.95 6.76 2.20
N LYS A 41 -1.02 7.68 1.94
CA LYS A 41 -0.97 9.01 2.57
C LYS A 41 -2.09 9.90 2.05
N ALA A 42 -2.27 9.98 0.73
CA ALA A 42 -3.30 10.79 0.09
C ALA A 42 -4.72 10.38 0.55
N GLU A 43 -4.94 9.07 0.67
CA GLU A 43 -6.19 8.48 1.14
C GLU A 43 -6.34 8.53 2.68
N GLY A 44 -5.32 9.01 3.39
CA GLY A 44 -5.36 9.24 4.83
C GLY A 44 -5.30 7.98 5.71
N TYR A 45 -4.80 6.86 5.18
CA TYR A 45 -4.61 5.59 5.92
C TYR A 45 -3.32 5.56 6.75
N ILE A 46 -2.32 6.35 6.37
CA ILE A 46 -1.12 6.61 7.18
C ILE A 46 -1.02 8.11 7.46
N ARG A 47 -0.18 8.49 8.43
CA ARG A 47 0.04 9.91 8.74
C ARG A 47 1.05 10.51 7.77
N ASP A 48 2.22 9.91 7.70
CA ASP A 48 3.27 10.29 6.78
C ASP A 48 4.27 9.13 6.59
N TYR A 49 5.27 9.33 5.73
CA TYR A 49 6.46 8.50 5.67
C TYR A 49 7.68 9.34 5.30
N SER A 50 8.87 8.94 5.74
CA SER A 50 10.14 9.58 5.41
C SER A 50 11.14 8.55 4.90
N GLN A 51 11.99 8.94 3.95
CA GLN A 51 13.09 8.11 3.48
C GLN A 51 14.39 8.59 4.12
N THR A 52 15.19 7.65 4.61
CA THR A 52 16.55 7.90 5.11
C THR A 52 17.53 7.08 4.30
N ASP A 53 18.52 7.76 3.72
CA ASP A 53 19.64 7.14 3.03
C ASP A 53 20.81 7.00 3.99
N PHE A 54 21.40 5.81 4.06
CA PHE A 54 22.53 5.50 4.92
C PHE A 54 23.83 5.45 4.11
N ASP A 55 24.95 5.75 4.77
CA ASP A 55 26.29 5.78 4.16
C ASP A 55 26.72 4.44 3.53
N ASN A 56 26.08 3.34 3.93
CA ASN A 56 26.32 2.00 3.37
C ASN A 56 25.56 1.74 2.05
N GLY A 57 24.96 2.77 1.44
CA GLY A 57 24.20 2.68 0.19
C GLY A 57 22.83 2.02 0.33
N LYS A 58 22.37 1.77 1.57
CA LYS A 58 21.00 1.32 1.83
C LYS A 58 20.12 2.52 2.08
N SER A 59 18.85 2.36 1.73
CA SER A 59 17.81 3.33 2.01
C SER A 59 16.69 2.62 2.75
N GLU A 60 16.14 3.25 3.78
CA GLU A 60 14.94 2.79 4.48
C GLU A 60 13.84 3.85 4.41
N ILE A 61 12.61 3.38 4.53
CA ILE A 61 11.42 4.21 4.67
C ILE A 61 10.84 3.95 6.05
N GLU A 62 10.73 5.00 6.85
CA GLU A 62 9.96 4.99 8.08
C GLU A 62 8.53 5.47 7.80
N ILE A 63 7.54 4.67 8.21
CA ILE A 63 6.12 4.92 7.96
C ILE A 63 5.47 5.26 9.30
N GLU A 64 4.85 6.45 9.39
CA GLU A 64 4.08 6.88 10.54
C GLU A 64 2.64 6.37 10.45
N LEU A 65 2.24 5.55 11.41
CA LEU A 65 0.94 4.91 11.45
C LEU A 65 -0.11 5.84 12.06
N LYS A 66 -1.34 5.75 11.54
CA LYS A 66 -2.44 6.61 11.97
C LYS A 66 -3.44 5.83 12.83
N TYR A 67 -3.81 6.44 13.95
CA TYR A 67 -4.79 5.92 14.89
C TYR A 67 -5.88 6.96 15.11
N PHE A 68 -7.11 6.52 15.31
CA PHE A 68 -8.26 7.33 15.67
C PHE A 68 -8.93 6.69 16.89
N ASP A 69 -9.11 7.47 17.97
CA ASP A 69 -9.66 7.00 19.25
C ASP A 69 -9.01 5.70 19.78
N GLY A 70 -7.69 5.60 19.62
CA GLY A 70 -6.90 4.43 20.07
C GLY A 70 -7.04 3.18 19.19
N ALA A 71 -7.83 3.24 18.11
CA ALA A 71 -7.95 2.17 17.12
C ALA A 71 -7.11 2.49 15.86
N PRO A 72 -6.51 1.48 15.21
CA PRO A 72 -5.91 1.63 13.89
C PRO A 72 -6.92 2.21 12.89
N VAL A 73 -6.49 3.18 12.07
CA VAL A 73 -7.32 3.66 10.95
C VAL A 73 -7.47 2.58 9.89
N VAL A 74 -6.45 1.71 9.74
CA VAL A 74 -6.50 0.55 8.85
C VAL A 74 -6.94 -0.69 9.61
N ARG A 75 -8.07 -1.29 9.20
CA ARG A 75 -8.63 -2.53 9.75
C ARG A 75 -8.08 -3.76 9.05
N GLU A 76 -7.94 -3.72 7.73
CA GLU A 76 -7.50 -4.82 6.88
C GLU A 76 -6.51 -4.35 5.80
N ILE A 77 -5.46 -5.12 5.58
CA ILE A 77 -4.50 -4.93 4.48
C ILE A 77 -4.29 -6.29 3.81
N ALA A 78 -4.63 -6.38 2.53
CA ALA A 78 -4.50 -7.59 1.75
C ALA A 78 -3.65 -7.36 0.48
N ARG A 79 -2.58 -8.16 0.32
CA ARG A 79 -1.82 -8.24 -0.95
C ARG A 79 -2.61 -9.11 -1.93
N VAL A 80 -3.07 -8.52 -3.04
CA VAL A 80 -3.92 -9.19 -4.03
C VAL A 80 -3.08 -9.86 -5.12
N SER A 81 -2.44 -9.08 -5.99
CA SER A 81 -1.51 -9.61 -6.98
C SER A 81 -0.22 -10.06 -6.29
N LYS A 82 0.24 -11.30 -6.53
CA LYS A 82 1.46 -11.86 -5.93
C LYS A 82 2.38 -12.39 -7.04
N PRO A 83 3.70 -12.56 -6.80
CA PRO A 83 4.60 -13.10 -7.82
C PRO A 83 4.13 -14.43 -8.45
N GLY A 84 3.51 -15.32 -7.67
CA GLY A 84 2.97 -16.59 -8.16
C GLY A 84 1.61 -16.50 -8.85
N ARG A 85 0.88 -15.38 -8.71
CA ARG A 85 -0.39 -15.15 -9.39
C ARG A 85 -0.65 -13.64 -9.50
N ARG A 86 -0.43 -13.10 -10.70
CA ARG A 86 -0.74 -11.71 -11.00
C ARG A 86 -2.24 -11.51 -11.23
N VAL A 87 -2.76 -10.39 -10.77
CA VAL A 87 -4.19 -10.04 -10.89
C VAL A 87 -4.32 -8.72 -11.64
N TYR A 88 -4.82 -8.77 -12.86
CA TYR A 88 -5.07 -7.60 -13.72
C TYR A 88 -6.56 -7.40 -13.93
N VAL A 89 -6.98 -6.15 -14.00
CA VAL A 89 -8.38 -5.78 -14.25
C VAL A 89 -8.48 -4.66 -15.28
N SER A 90 -9.56 -4.70 -16.05
CA SER A 90 -9.98 -3.58 -16.88
C SER A 90 -10.59 -2.46 -16.02
N ALA A 91 -10.66 -1.23 -16.53
CA ALA A 91 -11.29 -0.11 -15.83
C ALA A 91 -12.74 -0.41 -15.38
N LYS A 92 -13.48 -1.17 -16.21
CA LYS A 92 -14.88 -1.55 -15.94
C LYS A 92 -15.02 -2.64 -14.88
N SER A 93 -13.96 -3.41 -14.65
CA SER A 93 -13.96 -4.57 -13.75
C SER A 93 -13.12 -4.33 -12.49
N ILE A 94 -12.82 -3.07 -12.17
CA ILE A 94 -12.15 -2.71 -10.92
C ILE A 94 -13.09 -3.09 -9.77
N PRO A 95 -12.67 -3.94 -8.82
CA PRO A 95 -13.53 -4.35 -7.70
C PRO A 95 -13.82 -3.16 -6.78
N GLN A 96 -14.90 -3.25 -6.01
CA GLN A 96 -15.13 -2.36 -4.87
C GLN A 96 -14.66 -3.06 -3.60
N VAL A 97 -13.91 -2.34 -2.76
CA VAL A 97 -13.47 -2.85 -1.45
C VAL A 97 -14.45 -2.37 -0.40
N ALA A 98 -14.96 -3.29 0.44
CA ALA A 98 -15.91 -2.99 1.52
C ALA A 98 -17.08 -2.09 1.08
N ASN A 99 -17.71 -2.41 -0.06
CA ASN A 99 -18.80 -1.62 -0.66
C ASN A 99 -18.46 -0.13 -0.89
N GLY A 100 -17.21 0.18 -1.19
CA GLY A 100 -16.73 1.54 -1.47
C GLY A 100 -16.22 2.29 -0.24
N LEU A 101 -16.18 1.65 0.93
CA LEU A 101 -15.59 2.22 2.15
C LEU A 101 -14.07 1.99 2.23
N GLY A 102 -13.55 1.02 1.49
CA GLY A 102 -12.12 0.78 1.35
C GLY A 102 -11.63 1.13 -0.05
N ILE A 103 -10.34 0.95 -0.28
CA ILE A 103 -9.71 1.21 -1.59
C ILE A 103 -8.98 -0.03 -2.11
N ALA A 104 -8.96 -0.20 -3.42
CA ALA A 104 -7.93 -0.98 -4.09
C ALA A 104 -6.85 -0.05 -4.66
N ILE A 105 -5.58 -0.40 -4.49
CA ILE A 105 -4.44 0.30 -5.10
C ILE A 105 -4.02 -0.46 -6.35
N LEU A 106 -3.95 0.23 -7.48
CA LEU A 106 -3.62 -0.37 -8.78
C LEU A 106 -2.34 0.21 -9.36
N SER A 107 -1.55 -0.65 -10.03
CA SER A 107 -0.49 -0.21 -10.93
C SER A 107 -1.05 -0.11 -12.34
N THR A 108 -1.16 1.11 -12.85
CA THR A 108 -1.71 1.41 -14.18
C THR A 108 -0.61 1.98 -15.10
N PRO A 109 -0.85 2.11 -16.41
CA PRO A 109 0.06 2.81 -17.32
C PRO A 109 0.32 4.28 -16.94
N LYS A 110 -0.60 4.91 -16.19
CA LYS A 110 -0.50 6.31 -15.75
C LYS A 110 0.13 6.46 -14.37
N GLY A 111 0.51 5.36 -13.72
CA GLY A 111 1.08 5.37 -12.37
C GLY A 111 0.34 4.46 -11.41
N VAL A 112 0.78 4.48 -10.15
CA VAL A 112 0.11 3.78 -9.05
C VAL A 112 -0.92 4.74 -8.47
N MET A 113 -2.16 4.29 -8.34
CA MET A 113 -3.30 5.13 -7.97
C MET A 113 -4.38 4.33 -7.25
N ALA A 114 -5.32 5.03 -6.61
CA ALA A 114 -6.50 4.41 -6.03
C ALA A 114 -7.50 3.96 -7.12
N ASP A 115 -8.43 3.09 -6.74
CA ASP A 115 -9.45 2.55 -7.63
C ASP A 115 -10.41 3.58 -8.19
N HIS A 116 -10.81 4.57 -7.38
CA HIS A 116 -11.67 5.66 -7.85
C HIS A 116 -10.95 6.56 -8.87
N GLU A 117 -9.68 6.90 -8.65
CA GLU A 117 -8.87 7.65 -9.63
C GLU A 117 -8.71 6.86 -10.93
N ALA A 118 -8.47 5.54 -10.84
CA ALA A 118 -8.36 4.68 -12.01
C ALA A 118 -9.68 4.59 -12.79
N ARG A 119 -10.84 4.59 -12.10
CA ARG A 119 -12.17 4.64 -12.74
C ARG A 119 -12.41 5.98 -13.43
N GLU A 120 -12.09 7.09 -12.76
CA GLU A 120 -12.23 8.44 -13.31
C GLU A 120 -11.39 8.62 -14.59
N GLN A 121 -10.16 8.12 -14.55
CA GLN A 121 -9.25 8.17 -15.70
C GLN A 121 -9.50 7.08 -16.74
N ASN A 122 -10.50 6.21 -16.52
CA ASN A 122 -10.87 5.05 -17.35
C ASN A 122 -9.66 4.16 -17.72
N VAL A 123 -8.82 3.84 -16.74
CA VAL A 123 -7.64 2.97 -16.91
C VAL A 123 -7.71 1.73 -16.03
N GLY A 124 -7.35 0.58 -16.60
CA GLY A 124 -7.15 -0.66 -15.86
C GLY A 124 -5.71 -0.83 -15.37
N GLY A 125 -5.43 -1.92 -14.68
CA GLY A 125 -4.10 -2.19 -14.16
C GLY A 125 -3.97 -3.47 -13.35
N GLU A 126 -2.80 -3.65 -12.74
CA GLU A 126 -2.55 -4.72 -11.76
C GLU A 126 -3.08 -4.30 -10.39
N ILE A 127 -3.94 -5.11 -9.76
CA ILE A 127 -4.41 -4.85 -8.40
C ILE A 127 -3.30 -5.22 -7.42
N LEU A 128 -2.67 -4.22 -6.84
CA LEU A 128 -1.57 -4.45 -5.91
C LEU A 128 -2.09 -4.92 -4.55
N CYS A 129 -2.92 -4.12 -3.91
CA CYS A 129 -3.47 -4.42 -2.60
C CYS A 129 -4.85 -3.80 -2.41
N GLN A 130 -5.53 -4.28 -1.37
CA GLN A 130 -6.79 -3.74 -0.89
C GLN A 130 -6.64 -3.36 0.57
N ILE A 131 -7.25 -2.24 0.94
CA ILE A 131 -7.16 -1.64 2.28
C ILE A 131 -8.58 -1.25 2.72
N PHE A 132 -8.89 -1.53 3.98
CA PHE A 132 -10.11 -1.14 4.70
C PHE A 132 -9.80 -0.89 6.17
#